data_AF-A0A9X2ATJ9-F1
#
_entry.id   AF-A0A9X2ATJ9-F1
#
_cell.length_a   1.000
_cell.length_b   1.000
_cell.length_c   1.000
_cell.angle_alpha   90.00
_cell.angle_beta   90.00
_cell.angle_gamma   90.00
#
_symmetry.space_group_name_H-M   'P 1'
#
loop_
_entity.id
_entity.type
_entity.pdbx_description
1 polymer ?
#
loop_
_entity_poly.entity_id
_entity_poly.type
_entity_poly.pdbx_seq_one_letter_code
_entity_poly.pdbx_strand_id
1 'polypeptide(L)'
;MEKNIKGAWLLHHGRKIQATTNQDFDGISFAGKCGVLLSAISGANQEQINTKQLDALARANNISPKTELPVIVSELEKQRVVLTGTGGIEVLGLTGRKVLDSTATIFEETDHEAYEEAVISLSEISSDTPITDKYAIELISDTHKLTNLEATTTLKLGSNIGFFDTEALSASENLIFNGNLFRREDAKKANNILNSLTVAEAQLLREVNEKLDSKGCMTHASVKKILGAELFTRLHSIGLFDISVVGNESGKNFFVTRPAAFSKFSNTIADDALDLAKAFVASLTYGMTVSSYYRGRIQAISLLMEKLINGGTVGPATAIGNDYQALELKGVLKVIPSGSMFKMRLLKPEVGKLALEVIRSGNITGEMIAQLPGAKITEYVSPEATREVVRKNSTDAVKLKTRDLLNDIRTGGLSQ
;
A
#
# COMPACT_ATOMS: atom_id res chain seq x y z
N MET A 1 15.76 -9.16 10.51
CA MET A 1 14.65 -8.89 9.58
C MET A 1 15.07 -9.34 8.18
N GLU A 2 14.19 -9.96 7.39
CA GLU A 2 14.54 -10.29 5.99
C GLU A 2 14.74 -9.00 5.16
N LYS A 3 15.67 -9.01 4.18
CA LYS A 3 16.03 -7.81 3.39
C LYS A 3 14.84 -7.20 2.64
N ASN A 4 14.10 -8.05 1.95
CA ASN A 4 12.88 -7.71 1.25
C ASN A 4 11.82 -7.04 2.14
N ILE A 5 11.73 -7.38 3.44
CA ILE A 5 10.84 -6.73 4.43
C ILE A 5 11.39 -5.36 4.81
N LYS A 6 12.70 -5.27 5.09
CA LYS A 6 13.37 -3.99 5.39
C LYS A 6 13.24 -3.00 4.23
N GLY A 7 13.52 -3.42 2.99
CA GLY A 7 13.36 -2.61 1.78
C GLY A 7 11.95 -2.07 1.58
N ALA A 8 10.97 -2.86 2.02
CA ALA A 8 9.57 -2.53 2.01
C ALA A 8 9.23 -1.39 2.98
N TRP A 9 9.71 -1.48 4.22
CA TRP A 9 9.59 -0.40 5.20
C TRP A 9 10.34 0.86 4.78
N LEU A 10 11.51 0.73 4.17
CA LEU A 10 12.28 1.85 3.62
C LEU A 10 11.51 2.60 2.54
N LEU A 11 10.87 1.89 1.61
CA LEU A 11 9.98 2.52 0.62
C LEU A 11 8.84 3.27 1.31
N HIS A 12 8.15 2.60 2.24
CA HIS A 12 7.01 3.17 2.97
C HIS A 12 7.41 4.45 3.74
N HIS A 13 8.47 4.39 4.54
CA HIS A 13 8.95 5.51 5.33
C HIS A 13 9.52 6.63 4.45
N GLY A 14 10.27 6.30 3.39
CA GLY A 14 10.76 7.31 2.44
C GLY A 14 9.64 8.13 1.81
N ARG A 15 8.46 7.54 1.58
CA ARG A 15 7.26 8.27 1.11
C ARG A 15 6.68 9.18 2.17
N LYS A 16 6.59 8.70 3.40
CA LYS A 16 6.09 9.49 4.53
C LYS A 16 6.98 10.70 4.78
N ILE A 17 8.30 10.52 4.78
CA ILE A 17 9.28 11.61 4.90
C ILE A 17 9.06 12.65 3.80
N GLN A 18 8.97 12.22 2.53
CA GLN A 18 8.74 13.11 1.39
C GLN A 18 7.43 13.93 1.49
N ALA A 19 6.43 13.45 2.22
CA ALA A 19 5.18 14.16 2.45
C ALA A 19 5.25 15.17 3.60
N THR A 20 6.38 15.25 4.30
CA THR A 20 6.63 16.16 5.42
C THR A 20 7.77 17.12 5.12
N THR A 21 7.97 18.12 5.99
CA THR A 21 9.14 19.01 5.95
C THR A 21 10.26 18.56 6.90
N ASN A 22 10.20 17.31 7.38
CA ASN A 22 11.20 16.76 8.30
C ASN A 22 12.53 16.53 7.55
N GLN A 23 13.65 16.85 8.21
CA GLN A 23 15.02 16.73 7.68
C GLN A 23 15.83 15.62 8.37
N ASP A 24 15.20 14.88 9.28
CA ASP A 24 15.79 13.69 9.91
C ASP A 24 15.56 12.47 8.99
N PHE A 25 16.19 11.34 9.29
CA PHE A 25 16.06 10.07 8.54
C PHE A 25 16.59 10.13 7.09
N ASP A 26 17.75 10.76 6.88
CA ASP A 26 18.37 10.94 5.56
C ASP A 26 18.66 9.59 4.87
N GLY A 27 19.12 8.59 5.62
CA GLY A 27 19.40 7.25 5.08
C GLY A 27 18.12 6.60 4.54
N ILE A 28 17.04 6.61 5.32
CA ILE A 28 15.72 6.13 4.89
C ILE A 28 15.21 6.93 3.68
N SER A 29 15.34 8.26 3.71
CA SER A 29 14.89 9.14 2.63
C SER A 29 15.59 8.81 1.31
N PHE A 30 16.92 8.66 1.35
CA PHE A 30 17.74 8.35 0.18
C PHE A 30 17.45 6.95 -0.36
N ALA A 31 17.51 5.92 0.49
CA ALA A 31 17.22 4.54 0.08
C ALA A 31 15.78 4.42 -0.45
N GLY A 32 14.82 5.04 0.23
CA GLY A 32 13.43 5.09 -0.20
C GLY A 32 13.24 5.73 -1.58
N LYS A 33 13.91 6.85 -1.86
CA LYS A 33 13.90 7.49 -3.21
C LYS A 33 14.53 6.59 -4.27
N CYS A 34 15.64 5.93 -3.96
CA CYS A 34 16.27 4.96 -4.86
C CYS A 34 15.32 3.82 -5.20
N GLY A 35 14.72 3.20 -4.19
CA GLY A 35 13.75 2.13 -4.38
C GLY A 35 12.51 2.58 -5.15
N VAL A 36 12.03 3.80 -4.92
CA VAL A 36 10.88 4.39 -5.64
C VAL A 36 11.19 4.59 -7.12
N LEU A 37 12.36 5.16 -7.44
CA LEU A 37 12.78 5.29 -8.84
C LEU A 37 12.95 3.92 -9.48
N LEU A 38 13.63 3.00 -8.78
CA LEU A 38 13.89 1.64 -9.24
C LEU A 38 12.60 0.88 -9.54
N SER A 39 11.59 1.03 -8.68
CA SER A 39 10.22 0.57 -8.90
C SER A 39 9.65 1.21 -10.17
N ALA A 40 9.70 2.54 -10.32
CA ALA A 40 9.12 3.23 -11.47
C ALA A 40 9.75 2.86 -12.83
N ILE A 41 11.02 2.47 -12.84
CA ILE A 41 11.75 2.08 -14.06
C ILE A 41 11.81 0.56 -14.27
N SER A 42 11.38 -0.26 -13.30
CA SER A 42 11.48 -1.71 -13.42
C SER A 42 10.46 -2.29 -14.40
N GLY A 43 10.92 -3.26 -15.20
CA GLY A 43 10.12 -4.04 -16.12
C GLY A 43 10.53 -5.50 -16.09
N ALA A 44 9.59 -6.40 -16.44
CA ALA A 44 9.85 -7.84 -16.50
C ALA A 44 10.90 -8.21 -17.57
N ASN A 45 11.10 -7.35 -18.56
CA ASN A 45 12.12 -7.47 -19.60
C ASN A 45 13.13 -6.34 -19.47
N GLN A 46 14.32 -6.54 -20.03
CA GLN A 46 15.30 -5.49 -20.21
C GLN A 46 14.70 -4.39 -21.10
N GLU A 47 14.71 -3.16 -20.58
CA GLU A 47 14.08 -2.01 -21.23
C GLU A 47 15.05 -0.84 -21.23
N GLN A 48 15.05 -0.10 -22.34
CA GLN A 48 15.78 1.15 -22.49
C GLN A 48 14.83 2.31 -22.23
N ILE A 49 15.18 3.15 -21.25
CA ILE A 49 14.42 4.33 -20.88
C ILE A 49 15.23 5.55 -21.31
N ASN A 50 14.67 6.35 -22.22
CA ASN A 50 15.35 7.56 -22.66
C ASN A 50 15.30 8.66 -21.58
N THR A 51 16.20 9.65 -21.67
CA THR A 51 16.31 10.74 -20.69
C THR A 51 14.99 11.47 -20.45
N LYS A 52 14.20 11.74 -21.50
CA LYS A 52 12.92 12.44 -21.36
C LYS A 52 11.90 11.63 -20.55
N GLN A 53 11.87 10.32 -20.76
CA GLN A 53 11.03 9.40 -19.98
C GLN A 53 11.52 9.30 -18.54
N LEU A 54 12.84 9.18 -18.34
CA LEU A 54 13.44 9.10 -17.01
C LEU A 54 13.14 10.35 -16.17
N ASP A 55 13.29 11.54 -16.76
CA ASP A 55 12.93 12.82 -16.12
C ASP A 55 11.45 12.90 -15.75
N ALA A 56 10.56 12.41 -16.63
CA ALA A 56 9.13 12.39 -16.38
C ALA A 56 8.78 11.45 -15.22
N LEU A 57 9.40 10.26 -15.19
CA LEU A 57 9.22 9.29 -14.10
C LEU A 57 9.77 9.82 -12.77
N ALA A 58 10.92 10.50 -12.78
CA ALA A 58 11.49 11.13 -11.60
C ALA A 58 10.55 12.22 -11.03
N ARG A 59 10.08 13.15 -11.88
CA ARG A 59 9.14 14.20 -11.48
C ARG A 59 7.84 13.64 -10.92
N ALA A 60 7.30 12.60 -11.55
CA ALA A 60 6.10 11.91 -11.08
C ALA A 60 6.28 11.32 -9.67
N ASN A 61 7.51 11.01 -9.28
CA ASN A 61 7.83 10.45 -7.97
C ASN A 61 8.46 11.47 -7.00
N ASN A 62 8.25 12.77 -7.23
CA ASN A 62 8.81 13.86 -6.42
C ASN A 62 10.35 13.82 -6.30
N ILE A 63 11.02 13.31 -7.32
CA ILE A 63 12.48 13.31 -7.43
C ILE A 63 12.86 14.42 -8.40
N SER A 64 13.68 15.37 -7.95
CA SER A 64 14.22 16.45 -8.76
C SER A 64 15.17 15.91 -9.83
N PRO A 65 14.86 16.07 -11.14
CA PRO A 65 15.72 15.55 -12.20
C PRO A 65 17.11 16.18 -12.24
N LYS A 66 17.26 17.40 -11.70
CA LYS A 66 18.54 18.14 -11.74
C LYS A 66 19.45 17.84 -10.55
N THR A 67 18.88 17.65 -9.37
CA THR A 67 19.65 17.62 -8.11
C THR A 67 19.72 16.23 -7.50
N GLU A 68 18.64 15.45 -7.60
CA GLU A 68 18.53 14.16 -6.91
C GLU A 68 18.71 12.99 -7.89
N LEU A 69 18.10 13.08 -9.07
CA LEU A 69 18.14 12.01 -10.06
C LEU A 69 19.56 11.56 -10.44
N PRO A 70 20.55 12.46 -10.67
CA PRO A 70 21.90 12.02 -11.02
C PRO A 70 22.56 11.19 -9.92
N VAL A 71 22.38 11.58 -8.65
CA VAL A 71 22.93 10.87 -7.49
C VAL A 71 22.27 9.51 -7.33
N ILE A 72 20.94 9.46 -7.45
CA ILE A 72 20.18 8.20 -7.39
C ILE A 72 20.61 7.26 -8.50
N VAL A 73 20.72 7.74 -9.75
CA VAL A 73 21.14 6.90 -10.89
C VAL A 73 22.55 6.37 -10.69
N SER A 74 23.47 7.19 -10.18
CA SER A 74 24.83 6.76 -9.84
C SER A 74 24.83 5.64 -8.79
N GLU A 75 23.99 5.74 -7.76
CA GLU A 75 23.87 4.68 -6.76
C GLU A 75 23.26 3.41 -7.36
N LEU A 76 22.21 3.53 -8.17
CA LEU A 76 21.60 2.37 -8.85
C LEU A 76 22.57 1.68 -9.82
N GLU A 77 23.45 2.42 -10.47
CA GLU A 77 24.52 1.87 -11.32
C GLU A 77 25.58 1.15 -10.47
N LYS A 78 25.99 1.74 -9.34
CA LYS A 78 26.88 1.08 -8.35
C LYS A 78 26.28 -0.24 -7.86
N GLN A 79 24.96 -0.28 -7.61
CA GLN A 79 24.21 -1.48 -7.23
C GLN A 79 23.99 -2.47 -8.39
N ARG A 80 24.46 -2.15 -9.61
CA ARG A 80 24.35 -3.00 -10.82
C ARG A 80 22.91 -3.40 -11.15
N VAL A 81 21.97 -2.47 -10.97
CA VAL A 81 20.56 -2.65 -11.35
C VAL A 81 20.18 -1.83 -12.58
N VAL A 82 21.00 -0.85 -12.96
CA VAL A 82 20.90 -0.08 -14.19
C VAL A 82 22.28 0.07 -14.83
N LEU A 83 22.30 0.34 -16.14
CA LEU A 83 23.49 0.77 -16.89
C LEU A 83 23.22 2.15 -17.48
N THR A 84 24.15 3.09 -17.31
CA THR A 84 24.02 4.43 -17.91
C THR A 84 24.57 4.46 -19.33
N GLY A 85 23.92 5.25 -20.20
CA GLY A 85 24.35 5.47 -21.58
C GLY A 85 24.07 6.89 -22.05
N THR A 86 24.59 7.25 -23.23
CA THR A 86 24.51 8.62 -23.78
C THR A 86 23.09 9.11 -24.06
N GLY A 87 22.07 8.23 -24.06
CA GLY A 87 20.67 8.56 -24.35
C GLY A 87 19.67 8.23 -23.25
N GLY A 88 20.13 7.77 -22.08
CA GLY A 88 19.25 7.30 -21.00
C GLY A 88 19.87 6.18 -20.18
N ILE A 89 19.03 5.28 -19.69
CA ILE A 89 19.44 4.12 -18.90
C ILE A 89 18.89 2.84 -19.49
N GLU A 90 19.61 1.75 -19.25
CA GLU A 90 19.16 0.39 -19.49
C GLU A 90 18.90 -0.30 -18.15
N VAL A 91 17.68 -0.83 -17.99
CA VAL A 91 17.25 -1.45 -16.74
C VAL A 91 17.47 -2.96 -16.80
N LEU A 92 18.20 -3.49 -15.81
CA LEU A 92 18.63 -4.89 -15.80
C LEU A 92 17.56 -5.79 -15.19
N GLY A 93 16.59 -6.23 -16.00
CA GLY A 93 15.61 -7.29 -15.70
C GLY A 93 15.30 -7.45 -14.21
N LEU A 94 14.45 -6.57 -13.68
CA LEU A 94 14.21 -6.45 -12.25
C LEU A 94 12.87 -7.06 -11.86
N THR A 95 12.89 -7.92 -10.84
CA THR A 95 11.67 -8.33 -10.13
C THR A 95 11.44 -7.39 -8.95
N GLY A 96 10.21 -7.27 -8.49
CA GLY A 96 9.84 -6.45 -7.33
C GLY A 96 10.56 -6.89 -6.06
N ARG A 97 10.81 -8.19 -5.88
CA ARG A 97 11.67 -8.68 -4.80
C ARG A 97 13.08 -8.10 -4.88
N LYS A 98 13.68 -8.10 -6.08
CA LYS A 98 15.01 -7.52 -6.31
C LYS A 98 15.03 -6.01 -6.08
N VAL A 99 13.95 -5.29 -6.42
CA VAL A 99 13.80 -3.87 -6.06
C VAL A 99 13.88 -3.66 -4.55
N LEU A 100 13.16 -4.46 -3.77
CA LEU A 100 13.16 -4.38 -2.30
C LEU A 100 14.52 -4.76 -1.70
N ASP A 101 15.11 -5.84 -2.18
CA ASP A 101 16.43 -6.29 -1.71
C ASP A 101 17.52 -5.24 -2.02
N SER A 102 17.48 -4.62 -3.20
CA SER A 102 18.37 -3.50 -3.57
C SER A 102 18.11 -2.27 -2.70
N THR A 103 16.85 -1.94 -2.42
CA THR A 103 16.50 -0.82 -1.53
C THR A 103 17.09 -1.01 -0.13
N ALA A 104 16.96 -2.22 0.43
CA ALA A 104 17.55 -2.55 1.73
C ALA A 104 19.08 -2.49 1.69
N THR A 105 19.69 -2.99 0.62
CA THR A 105 21.15 -2.97 0.47
C THR A 105 21.70 -1.55 0.35
N ILE A 106 21.02 -0.65 -0.39
CA ILE A 106 21.39 0.76 -0.46
C ILE A 106 21.37 1.40 0.94
N PHE A 107 20.34 1.13 1.73
CA PHE A 107 20.27 1.63 3.10
C PHE A 107 21.40 1.09 3.98
N GLU A 108 21.65 -0.22 3.94
CA GLU A 108 22.72 -0.88 4.70
C GLU A 108 24.13 -0.36 4.34
N GLU A 109 24.33 0.08 3.09
CA GLU A 109 25.60 0.64 2.60
C GLU A 109 25.71 2.17 2.73
N THR A 110 24.60 2.85 3.02
CA THR A 110 24.59 4.31 3.26
C THR A 110 24.91 4.57 4.72
N ASP A 111 25.57 5.70 5.01
CA ASP A 111 25.73 6.15 6.39
C ASP A 111 24.35 6.50 6.98
N HIS A 112 23.95 5.81 8.03
CA HIS A 112 22.65 5.97 8.68
C HIS A 112 22.79 5.79 10.18
N GLU A 113 21.87 6.42 10.92
CA GLU A 113 21.92 6.44 12.38
C GLU A 113 21.07 5.34 13.01
N ALA A 114 21.39 4.95 14.24
CA ALA A 114 20.72 3.85 14.95
C ALA A 114 19.21 4.08 15.14
N TYR A 115 18.76 5.34 15.22
CA TYR A 115 17.33 5.64 15.31
C TYR A 115 16.56 5.35 14.01
N GLU A 116 17.24 5.37 12.86
CA GLU A 116 16.64 5.00 11.57
C GLU A 116 16.34 3.48 11.52
N GLU A 117 17.25 2.66 12.02
CA GLU A 117 17.05 1.21 12.18
C GLU A 117 15.96 0.89 13.23
N ALA A 118 15.89 1.71 14.29
CA ALA A 118 14.89 1.57 15.34
C ALA A 118 13.46 1.77 14.83
N VAL A 119 13.20 2.79 14.01
CA VAL A 119 11.85 3.02 13.48
C VAL A 119 11.41 1.91 12.51
N ILE A 120 12.32 1.37 11.69
CA ILE A 120 12.03 0.24 10.80
C ILE A 120 11.65 -1.00 11.61
N SER A 121 12.43 -1.30 12.65
CA SER A 121 12.18 -2.44 13.55
C SER A 121 10.84 -2.28 14.27
N LEU A 122 10.56 -1.08 14.77
CA LEU A 122 9.33 -0.78 15.48
C LEU A 122 8.10 -0.87 14.57
N SER A 123 8.21 -0.42 13.32
CA SER A 123 7.14 -0.56 12.33
C SER A 123 6.82 -2.02 12.00
N GLU A 124 7.82 -2.88 11.86
CA GLU A 124 7.57 -4.32 11.67
C GLU A 124 6.82 -4.92 12.86
N ILE A 125 7.29 -4.67 14.08
CA ILE A 125 6.70 -5.27 15.29
C ILE A 125 5.28 -4.75 15.52
N SER A 126 5.08 -3.43 15.39
CA SER A 126 3.77 -2.79 15.55
C SER A 126 2.79 -3.12 14.41
N SER A 127 3.28 -3.67 13.29
CA SER A 127 2.45 -4.25 12.23
C SER A 127 2.00 -5.69 12.52
N ASP A 128 2.66 -6.37 13.45
CA ASP A 128 2.24 -7.69 13.88
C ASP A 128 1.21 -7.60 15.00
N THR A 129 1.48 -6.81 16.02
CA THR A 129 0.55 -6.58 17.13
C THR A 129 0.71 -5.17 17.70
N PRO A 130 -0.36 -4.53 18.21
CA PRO A 130 -0.19 -3.32 19.00
C PRO A 130 0.69 -3.60 20.22
N ILE A 131 1.53 -2.63 20.60
CA ILE A 131 2.43 -2.67 21.76
C ILE A 131 2.33 -1.38 22.55
N THR A 132 2.85 -1.33 23.77
CA THR A 132 2.88 -0.08 24.56
C THR A 132 4.13 0.73 24.27
N ASP A 133 4.06 2.05 24.46
CA ASP A 133 5.21 2.96 24.33
C ASP A 133 6.36 2.61 25.27
N LYS A 134 6.08 2.20 26.51
CA LYS A 134 7.09 1.71 27.46
C LYS A 134 7.87 0.52 26.89
N TYR A 135 7.15 -0.50 26.40
CA TYR A 135 7.78 -1.68 25.81
C TYR A 135 8.56 -1.33 24.54
N ALA A 136 8.01 -0.45 23.69
CA ALA A 136 8.69 0.00 22.48
C ALA A 136 10.01 0.72 22.80
N ILE A 137 10.00 1.63 23.79
CA ILE A 137 11.19 2.39 24.22
C ILE A 137 12.27 1.46 24.77
N GLU A 138 11.90 0.53 25.65
CA GLU A 138 12.81 -0.48 26.20
C GLU A 138 13.44 -1.31 25.07
N LEU A 139 12.59 -1.84 24.19
CA LEU A 139 13.02 -2.70 23.10
C LEU A 139 14.01 -2.01 22.14
N ILE A 140 13.71 -0.80 21.69
CA ILE A 140 14.60 -0.10 20.74
C ILE A 140 15.85 0.43 21.42
N SER A 141 15.79 0.80 22.71
CA SER A 141 16.95 1.16 23.51
C SER A 141 17.93 -0.01 23.60
N ASP A 142 17.42 -1.20 23.94
CA ASP A 142 18.25 -2.40 24.09
C ASP A 142 18.80 -2.92 22.76
N THR A 143 17.97 -2.93 21.72
CA THR A 143 18.30 -3.50 20.41
C THR A 143 19.27 -2.61 19.64
N HIS A 144 18.99 -1.30 19.61
CA HIS A 144 19.72 -0.32 18.78
C HIS A 144 20.70 0.54 19.57
N LYS A 145 20.89 0.23 20.86
CA LYS A 145 21.84 0.91 21.76
C LYS A 145 21.57 2.41 21.90
N LEU A 146 20.30 2.78 21.86
CA LEU A 146 19.84 4.14 22.09
C LEU A 146 19.73 4.39 23.59
N THR A 147 20.09 5.59 24.04
CA THR A 147 19.72 6.07 25.38
C THR A 147 18.20 6.16 25.51
N ASN A 148 17.68 6.19 26.74
CA ASN A 148 16.24 6.35 26.97
C ASN A 148 15.68 7.63 26.33
N LEU A 149 16.46 8.73 26.36
CA LEU A 149 16.10 10.00 25.72
C LEU A 149 16.01 9.87 24.20
N GLU A 150 17.01 9.23 23.57
CA GLU A 150 17.03 8.99 22.12
C GLU A 150 15.89 8.07 21.71
N ALA A 151 15.64 6.97 22.44
CA ALA A 151 14.54 6.05 22.16
C ALA A 151 13.17 6.75 22.25
N THR A 152 12.95 7.56 23.29
CA THR A 152 11.72 8.36 23.45
C THR A 152 11.56 9.38 22.32
N THR A 153 12.64 10.06 21.95
CA THR A 153 12.63 11.04 20.85
C THR A 153 12.36 10.36 19.51
N THR A 154 12.99 9.22 19.26
CA THR A 154 12.81 8.39 18.07
C THR A 154 11.35 7.97 17.91
N LEU A 155 10.74 7.48 18.99
CA LEU A 155 9.34 7.08 18.99
C LEU A 155 8.42 8.27 18.65
N LYS A 156 8.68 9.43 19.26
CA LYS A 156 7.89 10.65 19.03
C LYS A 156 8.03 11.16 17.60
N LEU A 157 9.25 11.20 17.05
CA LEU A 157 9.51 11.61 15.67
C LEU A 157 8.84 10.65 14.68
N GLY A 158 9.02 9.34 14.84
CA GLY A 158 8.40 8.34 13.98
C GLY A 158 6.87 8.40 13.99
N SER A 159 6.27 8.64 15.17
CA SER A 159 4.81 8.84 15.30
C SER A 159 4.34 10.10 14.58
N ASN A 160 5.07 11.21 14.72
CA ASN A 160 4.72 12.49 14.11
C ASN A 160 4.81 12.46 12.59
N ILE A 161 5.79 11.74 12.03
CA ILE A 161 5.92 11.51 10.59
C ILE A 161 4.85 10.53 10.08
N GLY A 162 4.31 9.68 10.96
CA GLY A 162 3.30 8.69 10.63
C GLY A 162 3.89 7.37 10.12
N PHE A 163 5.04 6.95 10.64
CA PHE A 163 5.60 5.61 10.41
C PHE A 163 4.79 4.51 11.12
N PHE A 164 4.20 4.87 12.24
CA PHE A 164 3.25 4.10 13.03
C PHE A 164 2.33 5.10 13.75
N ASP A 165 1.21 4.60 14.22
CA ASP A 165 0.16 5.38 14.85
C ASP A 165 0.18 5.16 16.37
N THR A 166 -0.35 6.14 17.11
CA THR A 166 -0.47 6.07 18.56
C THR A 166 -1.89 6.37 19.03
N GLU A 167 -2.32 5.67 20.08
CA GLU A 167 -3.60 5.90 20.76
C GLU A 167 -3.39 5.86 22.28
N ALA A 168 -3.99 6.81 23.01
CA ALA A 168 -3.82 6.89 24.46
C ALA A 168 -4.47 5.69 25.15
N LEU A 169 -3.68 4.85 25.82
CA LEU A 169 -4.18 3.73 26.62
C LEU A 169 -4.65 4.22 27.99
N SER A 170 -3.83 5.06 28.62
CA SER A 170 -4.08 5.72 29.90
C SER A 170 -3.54 7.15 29.88
N ALA A 171 -3.64 7.86 31.00
CA ALA A 171 -3.02 9.19 31.13
C ALA A 171 -1.48 9.19 31.01
N SER A 172 -0.84 8.02 31.08
CA SER A 172 0.63 7.88 31.14
C SER A 172 1.21 6.86 30.16
N GLU A 173 0.39 6.27 29.31
CA GLU A 173 0.79 5.16 28.44
C GLU A 173 -0.01 5.19 27.15
N ASN A 174 0.68 4.98 26.03
CA ASN A 174 0.10 4.93 24.71
C ASN A 174 0.28 3.54 24.10
N LEU A 175 -0.72 3.12 23.31
CA LEU A 175 -0.56 2.02 22.37
C LEU A 175 0.09 2.55 21.10
N ILE A 176 1.01 1.76 20.55
CA ILE A 176 1.63 1.94 19.24
C ILE A 176 1.17 0.78 18.38
N PHE A 177 0.74 1.08 17.16
CA PHE A 177 0.38 0.08 16.18
C PHE A 177 0.64 0.62 14.77
N ASN A 178 0.66 -0.27 13.78
CA ASN A 178 0.83 0.13 12.39
C ASN A 178 -0.45 -0.13 11.59
N GLY A 179 -0.72 0.73 10.60
CA GLY A 179 -1.82 0.55 9.66
C GLY A 179 -1.81 -0.75 8.84
N ASN A 180 -0.73 -1.53 8.92
CA ASN A 180 -0.56 -2.82 8.26
C ASN A 180 -0.93 -4.03 9.14
N LEU A 181 -1.58 -3.80 10.29
CA LEU A 181 -1.91 -4.82 11.30
C LEU A 181 -2.61 -6.08 10.77
N PHE A 182 -3.48 -5.92 9.76
CA PHE A 182 -4.30 -6.99 9.16
C PHE A 182 -3.84 -7.41 7.77
N ARG A 183 -2.62 -7.07 7.36
CA ARG A 183 -2.07 -7.54 6.08
C ARG A 183 -1.77 -9.04 6.10
N ARG A 184 -1.38 -9.61 7.23
CA ARG A 184 -1.17 -11.07 7.33
C ARG A 184 -2.48 -11.72 7.75
N GLU A 185 -2.87 -12.82 7.10
CA GLU A 185 -3.95 -13.65 7.63
C GLU A 185 -3.48 -14.19 8.98
N ASP A 186 -4.14 -13.76 10.04
CA ASP A 186 -3.86 -14.19 11.40
C ASP A 186 -5.18 -14.54 12.08
N ALA A 187 -5.40 -15.84 12.22
CA ALA A 187 -6.58 -16.39 12.86
C ALA A 187 -6.70 -15.92 14.33
N LYS A 188 -5.59 -15.69 15.02
CA LYS A 188 -5.58 -15.20 16.40
C LYS A 188 -6.08 -13.75 16.42
N LYS A 189 -5.57 -12.87 15.56
CA LYS A 189 -6.05 -11.47 15.47
C LYS A 189 -7.52 -11.40 15.08
N ALA A 190 -7.96 -12.22 14.11
CA ALA A 190 -9.36 -12.30 13.70
C ALA A 190 -10.26 -12.76 14.86
N ASN A 191 -9.84 -13.79 15.61
CA ASN A 191 -10.59 -14.27 16.78
C ASN A 191 -10.63 -13.22 17.90
N ASN A 192 -9.52 -12.54 18.18
CA ASN A 192 -9.48 -11.48 19.19
C ASN A 192 -10.49 -10.36 18.87
N ILE A 193 -10.58 -9.94 17.60
CA ILE A 193 -11.60 -8.98 17.18
C ILE A 193 -12.99 -9.55 17.42
N LEU A 194 -13.30 -10.75 16.93
CA LEU A 194 -14.65 -11.31 17.06
C LEU A 194 -15.07 -11.45 18.53
N ASN A 195 -14.14 -11.75 19.43
CA ASN A 195 -14.39 -11.86 20.86
C ASN A 195 -14.59 -10.50 21.55
N SER A 196 -13.94 -9.45 21.05
CA SER A 196 -14.11 -8.07 21.56
C SER A 196 -15.41 -7.39 21.10
N LEU A 197 -16.10 -7.98 20.10
CA LEU A 197 -17.36 -7.47 19.57
C LEU A 197 -18.56 -8.08 20.29
N THR A 198 -19.67 -7.36 20.29
CA THR A 198 -20.95 -7.98 20.69
C THR A 198 -21.35 -9.09 19.71
N VAL A 199 -22.18 -10.04 20.15
CA VAL A 199 -22.64 -11.16 19.29
C VAL A 199 -23.27 -10.65 17.98
N ALA A 200 -24.05 -9.56 18.05
CA ALA A 200 -24.66 -8.95 16.89
C ALA A 200 -23.62 -8.33 15.94
N GLU A 201 -22.67 -7.55 16.47
CA GLU A 201 -21.59 -6.94 15.66
C GLU A 201 -20.68 -8.00 15.03
N ALA A 202 -20.35 -9.06 15.76
CA ALA A 202 -19.57 -10.17 15.26
C ALA A 202 -20.27 -10.90 14.10
N GLN A 203 -21.61 -11.00 14.14
CA GLN A 203 -22.38 -11.58 13.04
C GLN A 203 -22.36 -10.69 11.79
N LEU A 204 -22.48 -9.38 11.95
CA LEU A 204 -22.39 -8.43 10.83
C LEU A 204 -20.99 -8.42 10.21
N LEU A 205 -19.94 -8.54 11.03
CA LEU A 205 -18.56 -8.66 10.54
C LEU A 205 -18.35 -9.96 9.75
N ARG A 206 -18.88 -11.10 10.23
CA ARG A 206 -18.86 -12.36 9.48
C ARG A 206 -19.53 -12.22 8.12
N GLU A 207 -20.73 -11.62 8.06
CA GLU A 207 -21.44 -11.40 6.80
C GLU A 207 -20.62 -10.56 5.82
N VAL A 208 -19.98 -9.46 6.27
CA VAL A 208 -19.14 -8.63 5.40
C VAL A 208 -17.93 -9.41 4.91
N ASN A 209 -17.27 -10.18 5.78
CA ASN A 209 -16.11 -10.98 5.40
C ASN A 209 -16.48 -12.05 4.35
N GLU A 210 -17.58 -12.76 4.52
CA GLU A 210 -18.07 -13.75 3.53
C GLU A 210 -18.35 -13.11 2.15
N LYS A 211 -18.93 -11.90 2.13
CA LYS A 211 -19.16 -11.18 0.87
C LYS A 211 -17.86 -10.66 0.24
N LEU A 212 -16.88 -10.26 1.04
CA LEU A 212 -15.56 -9.86 0.54
C LEU A 212 -14.75 -11.07 0.07
N ASP A 213 -14.86 -12.22 0.73
CA ASP A 213 -14.27 -13.49 0.30
C ASP A 213 -14.81 -13.95 -1.06
N SER A 214 -16.10 -13.73 -1.32
CA SER A 214 -16.72 -14.16 -2.58
C SER A 214 -16.56 -13.16 -3.73
N LYS A 215 -16.33 -11.87 -3.45
CA LYS A 215 -16.32 -10.81 -4.49
C LYS A 215 -15.00 -10.05 -4.60
N GLY A 216 -14.12 -10.17 -3.62
CA GLY A 216 -12.87 -9.41 -3.46
C GLY A 216 -13.03 -7.93 -3.12
N CYS A 217 -14.06 -7.29 -3.65
CA CYS A 217 -14.30 -5.87 -3.48
C CYS A 217 -15.79 -5.55 -3.39
N MET A 218 -16.13 -4.61 -2.52
CA MET A 218 -17.51 -4.13 -2.34
C MET A 218 -17.56 -2.60 -2.31
N THR A 219 -18.72 -2.02 -2.64
CA THR A 219 -18.90 -0.57 -2.45
C THR A 219 -18.98 -0.23 -0.96
N HIS A 220 -18.39 0.90 -0.57
CA HIS A 220 -18.46 1.43 0.79
C HIS A 220 -19.89 1.57 1.31
N ALA A 221 -20.82 2.01 0.45
CA ALA A 221 -22.24 2.11 0.80
C ALA A 221 -22.86 0.75 1.18
N SER A 222 -22.49 -0.32 0.47
CA SER A 222 -22.98 -1.68 0.77
C SER A 222 -22.43 -2.17 2.11
N VAL A 223 -21.15 -1.95 2.38
CA VAL A 223 -20.52 -2.35 3.65
C VAL A 223 -21.10 -1.56 4.83
N LYS A 224 -21.24 -0.23 4.70
CA LYS A 224 -21.86 0.61 5.74
C LYS A 224 -23.32 0.26 6.01
N LYS A 225 -24.07 -0.22 5.00
CA LYS A 225 -25.45 -0.68 5.18
C LYS A 225 -25.52 -1.91 6.09
N ILE A 226 -24.51 -2.78 6.04
CA ILE A 226 -24.45 -4.00 6.86
C ILE A 226 -23.94 -3.68 8.27
N LEU A 227 -22.77 -3.04 8.38
CA LEU A 227 -22.12 -2.81 9.68
C LEU A 227 -22.73 -1.64 10.47
N GLY A 228 -23.40 -0.71 9.78
CA GLY A 228 -23.70 0.60 10.35
C GLY A 228 -22.46 1.51 10.38
N ALA A 229 -22.69 2.78 10.69
CA ALA A 229 -21.62 3.79 10.61
C ALA A 229 -20.56 3.63 11.71
N GLU A 230 -20.99 3.36 12.94
CA GLU A 230 -20.10 3.30 14.11
C GLU A 230 -19.15 2.09 14.05
N LEU A 231 -19.70 0.88 13.87
CA LEU A 231 -18.91 -0.34 13.76
C LEU A 231 -17.95 -0.28 12.56
N PHE A 232 -18.42 0.20 11.41
CA PHE A 232 -17.55 0.38 10.25
C PHE A 232 -16.37 1.30 10.56
N THR A 233 -16.63 2.43 11.22
CA THR A 233 -15.60 3.42 11.54
C THR A 233 -14.57 2.83 12.48
N ARG A 234 -14.99 2.12 13.54
CA ARG A 234 -14.09 1.44 14.48
C ARG A 234 -13.20 0.39 13.78
N LEU A 235 -13.78 -0.47 12.95
CA LEU A 235 -13.05 -1.53 12.25
C LEU A 235 -12.10 -0.96 11.19
N HIS A 236 -12.53 0.08 10.46
CA HIS A 236 -11.67 0.79 9.52
C HIS A 236 -10.50 1.49 10.23
N SER A 237 -10.76 2.10 11.40
CA SER A 237 -9.75 2.77 12.23
C SER A 237 -8.70 1.85 12.79
N ILE A 238 -8.87 0.53 12.87
CA ILE A 238 -7.77 -0.40 13.21
C ILE A 238 -7.08 -0.99 11.98
N GLY A 239 -7.53 -0.62 10.77
CA GLY A 239 -7.01 -1.15 9.52
C GLY A 239 -7.55 -2.52 9.12
N LEU A 240 -8.71 -2.94 9.65
CA LEU A 240 -9.34 -4.21 9.24
C LEU A 240 -9.86 -4.16 7.80
N PHE A 241 -10.15 -2.96 7.31
CA PHE A 241 -10.60 -2.71 5.95
C PHE A 241 -9.67 -1.74 5.24
N ASP A 242 -9.49 -1.96 3.94
CA ASP A 242 -8.83 -1.03 3.03
C ASP A 242 -9.86 -0.32 2.16
N ILE A 243 -9.85 1.02 2.17
CA ILE A 243 -10.73 1.84 1.33
C ILE A 243 -9.94 2.44 0.17
N SER A 244 -10.35 2.08 -1.03
CA SER A 244 -9.86 2.61 -2.30
C SER A 244 -10.83 3.65 -2.86
N VAL A 245 -10.33 4.79 -3.33
CA VAL A 245 -11.16 5.84 -3.93
C VAL A 245 -10.89 5.95 -5.43
N VAL A 246 -11.97 5.84 -6.22
CA VAL A 246 -11.94 6.06 -7.67
C VAL A 246 -12.73 7.33 -7.97
N GLY A 247 -12.06 8.33 -8.53
CA GLY A 247 -12.68 9.59 -8.98
C GLY A 247 -12.81 9.64 -10.49
N ASN A 248 -13.94 10.13 -10.99
CA ASN A 248 -14.14 10.51 -12.38
C ASN A 248 -15.04 11.76 -12.47
N GLU A 249 -15.41 12.15 -13.69
CA GLU A 249 -16.30 13.30 -13.95
C GLU A 249 -17.67 13.21 -13.24
N SER A 250 -18.11 12.00 -12.87
CA SER A 250 -19.36 11.76 -12.14
C SER A 250 -19.20 11.79 -10.62
N GLY A 251 -17.99 12.01 -10.10
CA GLY A 251 -17.69 12.13 -8.67
C GLY A 251 -16.77 11.03 -8.13
N LYS A 252 -16.64 10.98 -6.81
CA LYS A 252 -15.78 10.03 -6.08
C LYS A 252 -16.58 8.83 -5.59
N ASN A 253 -16.07 7.63 -5.85
CA ASN A 253 -16.65 6.36 -5.45
C ASN A 253 -15.67 5.60 -4.56
N PHE A 254 -16.19 4.97 -3.50
CA PHE A 254 -15.39 4.35 -2.45
C PHE A 254 -15.61 2.84 -2.43
N PHE A 255 -14.53 2.10 -2.39
CA PHE A 255 -14.50 0.65 -2.52
C PHE A 255 -13.73 0.04 -1.37
N VAL A 256 -14.27 -1.03 -0.80
CA VAL A 256 -13.74 -1.72 0.38
C VAL A 256 -13.17 -3.07 -0.04
N THR A 257 -11.97 -3.37 0.45
CA THR A 257 -11.29 -4.65 0.30
C THR A 257 -10.72 -5.08 1.66
N ARG A 258 -10.33 -6.36 1.79
CA ARG A 258 -9.58 -6.82 2.97
C ARG A 258 -8.09 -6.63 2.71
N PRO A 259 -7.29 -6.09 3.65
CA PRO A 259 -5.85 -5.95 3.45
C PRO A 259 -5.18 -7.30 3.11
N ALA A 260 -5.56 -8.37 3.83
CA ALA A 260 -5.06 -9.73 3.63
C ALA A 260 -5.36 -10.32 2.24
N ALA A 261 -6.34 -9.79 1.50
CA ALA A 261 -6.65 -10.27 0.14
C ALA A 261 -5.45 -10.11 -0.81
N PHE A 262 -4.55 -9.18 -0.52
CA PHE A 262 -3.42 -8.82 -1.37
C PHE A 262 -2.07 -9.41 -0.92
N SER A 263 -2.05 -10.15 0.19
CA SER A 263 -0.81 -10.45 0.93
C SER A 263 -0.72 -11.88 1.46
N LYS A 264 -1.61 -12.78 1.02
CA LYS A 264 -1.74 -14.16 1.51
C LYS A 264 -0.43 -14.98 1.45
N PHE A 265 0.52 -14.61 0.58
CA PHE A 265 1.81 -15.32 0.43
C PHE A 265 3.02 -14.42 0.11
N SER A 266 2.90 -13.09 0.22
CA SER A 266 4.07 -12.19 0.13
C SER A 266 4.44 -11.70 1.52
N ASN A 267 5.54 -12.19 2.08
CA ASN A 267 6.14 -11.62 3.29
C ASN A 267 6.60 -10.17 3.11
N THR A 268 6.67 -9.72 1.86
CA THR A 268 7.17 -8.41 1.45
C THR A 268 6.04 -7.41 1.32
N ILE A 269 6.21 -6.21 1.90
CA ILE A 269 5.40 -5.03 1.58
C ILE A 269 5.81 -4.56 0.17
N ALA A 270 5.40 -5.33 -0.85
CA ALA A 270 5.46 -4.91 -2.25
C ALA A 270 4.30 -3.92 -2.51
N ASP A 271 4.34 -2.79 -1.79
CA ASP A 271 3.23 -1.83 -1.65
C ASP A 271 2.74 -1.29 -2.99
N ASP A 272 3.63 -1.19 -3.99
CA ASP A 272 3.31 -0.54 -5.26
C ASP A 272 2.46 -1.40 -6.20
N ALA A 273 2.84 -2.66 -6.42
CA ALA A 273 2.07 -3.56 -7.28
C ALA A 273 0.72 -3.93 -6.63
N LEU A 274 0.67 -4.01 -5.30
CA LEU A 274 -0.56 -4.29 -4.56
C LEU A 274 -1.50 -3.09 -4.54
N ASP A 275 -1.02 -1.86 -4.32
CA ASP A 275 -1.86 -0.66 -4.43
C ASP A 275 -2.32 -0.44 -5.88
N LEU A 276 -1.48 -0.78 -6.87
CA LEU A 276 -1.86 -0.81 -8.28
C LEU A 276 -2.98 -1.83 -8.53
N ALA A 277 -2.85 -3.03 -7.98
CA ALA A 277 -3.88 -4.05 -8.07
C ALA A 277 -5.17 -3.59 -7.37
N LYS A 278 -5.09 -2.99 -6.17
CA LYS A 278 -6.25 -2.42 -5.46
C LYS A 278 -6.93 -1.33 -6.28
N ALA A 279 -6.17 -0.40 -6.84
CA ALA A 279 -6.69 0.66 -7.70
C ALA A 279 -7.37 0.06 -8.95
N PHE A 280 -6.76 -0.96 -9.56
CA PHE A 280 -7.35 -1.62 -10.72
C PHE A 280 -8.61 -2.41 -10.36
N VAL A 281 -8.60 -3.16 -9.26
CA VAL A 281 -9.78 -3.84 -8.70
C VAL A 281 -10.91 -2.84 -8.44
N ALA A 282 -10.61 -1.68 -7.87
CA ALA A 282 -11.60 -0.64 -7.62
C ALA A 282 -12.18 -0.06 -8.93
N SER A 283 -11.35 0.26 -9.92
CA SER A 283 -11.79 0.73 -11.24
C SER A 283 -12.62 -0.31 -12.00
N LEU A 284 -12.21 -1.59 -11.95
CA LEU A 284 -12.97 -2.69 -12.55
C LEU A 284 -14.31 -2.90 -11.84
N THR A 285 -14.31 -2.85 -10.50
CA THR A 285 -15.54 -2.96 -9.69
C THR A 285 -16.50 -1.82 -9.97
N TYR A 286 -16.00 -0.59 -10.13
CA TYR A 286 -16.79 0.54 -10.63
C TYR A 286 -17.40 0.23 -12.00
N GLY A 287 -16.58 -0.24 -12.95
CA GLY A 287 -17.01 -0.61 -14.29
C GLY A 287 -18.09 -1.70 -14.33
N MET A 288 -18.09 -2.63 -13.36
CA MET A 288 -19.08 -3.70 -13.24
C MET A 288 -20.37 -3.26 -12.52
N THR A 289 -20.26 -2.43 -11.48
CA THR A 289 -21.35 -2.22 -10.50
C THR A 289 -21.98 -0.84 -10.55
N VAL A 290 -21.24 0.18 -11.03
CA VAL A 290 -21.68 1.58 -11.02
C VAL A 290 -21.80 2.15 -12.44
N SER A 291 -20.87 1.81 -13.33
CA SER A 291 -20.85 2.36 -14.70
C SER A 291 -22.12 1.97 -15.48
N SER A 292 -22.62 2.90 -16.30
CA SER A 292 -23.85 2.70 -17.07
C SER A 292 -23.61 1.88 -18.33
N TYR A 293 -24.65 1.22 -18.83
CA TYR A 293 -24.57 0.39 -20.03
C TYR A 293 -24.01 1.17 -21.23
N TYR A 294 -24.50 2.39 -21.47
CA TYR A 294 -24.11 3.24 -22.60
C TYR A 294 -22.66 3.74 -22.56
N ARG A 295 -22.02 3.75 -21.38
CA ARG A 295 -20.60 4.10 -21.26
C ARG A 295 -19.66 2.90 -21.50
N GLY A 296 -20.21 1.69 -21.56
CA GLY A 296 -19.45 0.44 -21.69
C GLY A 296 -19.28 -0.30 -20.37
N ARG A 297 -20.38 -0.50 -19.62
CA ARG A 297 -20.40 -1.32 -18.40
C ARG A 297 -19.78 -2.69 -18.64
N ILE A 298 -18.93 -3.14 -17.72
CA ILE A 298 -18.27 -4.44 -17.81
C ILE A 298 -19.28 -5.55 -17.47
N GLN A 299 -19.49 -6.47 -18.41
CA GLN A 299 -20.38 -7.63 -18.23
C GLN A 299 -19.61 -8.94 -18.05
N ALA A 300 -18.48 -9.10 -18.74
CA ALA A 300 -17.67 -10.32 -18.73
C ALA A 300 -16.23 -10.01 -18.30
N ILE A 301 -16.02 -9.82 -17.00
CA ILE A 301 -14.72 -9.41 -16.44
C ILE A 301 -13.59 -10.40 -16.76
N SER A 302 -13.87 -11.70 -16.71
CA SER A 302 -12.93 -12.76 -17.05
C SER A 302 -12.37 -12.62 -18.47
N LEU A 303 -13.24 -12.57 -19.47
CA LEU A 303 -12.84 -12.47 -20.88
C LEU A 303 -12.11 -11.16 -21.18
N LEU A 304 -12.56 -10.07 -20.56
CA LEU A 304 -11.91 -8.76 -20.68
C LEU A 304 -10.48 -8.81 -20.16
N MET A 305 -10.29 -9.31 -18.94
CA MET A 305 -8.99 -9.34 -18.27
C MET A 305 -8.04 -10.34 -18.92
N GLU A 306 -8.51 -11.53 -19.32
CA GLU A 306 -7.70 -12.50 -20.07
C GLU A 306 -7.16 -11.90 -21.36
N LYS A 307 -7.99 -11.16 -22.11
CA LYS A 307 -7.55 -10.46 -23.32
C LYS A 307 -6.46 -9.42 -23.03
N LEU A 308 -6.61 -8.64 -21.96
CA LEU A 308 -5.62 -7.63 -21.57
C LEU A 308 -4.31 -8.27 -21.09
N ILE A 309 -4.38 -9.30 -20.26
CA ILE A 309 -3.23 -10.03 -19.71
C ILE A 309 -2.42 -10.69 -20.84
N ASN A 310 -3.08 -11.17 -21.89
CA ASN A 310 -2.45 -11.74 -23.08
C ASN A 310 -1.89 -10.67 -24.06
N GLY A 311 -1.78 -9.40 -23.63
CA GLY A 311 -1.26 -8.30 -24.44
C GLY A 311 -2.23 -7.72 -25.48
N GLY A 312 -3.48 -8.18 -25.47
CA GLY A 312 -4.53 -7.70 -26.36
C GLY A 312 -5.12 -6.35 -25.95
N THR A 313 -5.95 -5.81 -26.84
CA THR A 313 -6.62 -4.50 -26.66
C THR A 313 -8.13 -4.68 -26.46
N VAL A 314 -8.70 -3.96 -25.49
CA VAL A 314 -10.15 -3.93 -25.18
C VAL A 314 -10.75 -2.57 -25.55
N GLY A 315 -12.03 -2.54 -25.92
CA GLY A 315 -12.77 -1.38 -26.38
C GLY A 315 -13.23 -1.50 -27.85
N PRO A 316 -13.79 -0.45 -28.45
CA PRO A 316 -13.89 0.91 -27.93
C PRO A 316 -15.03 1.11 -26.90
N ALA A 317 -14.81 1.93 -25.88
CA ALA A 317 -15.81 2.39 -24.92
C ALA A 317 -15.46 3.77 -24.36
N THR A 318 -16.45 4.60 -24.00
CA THR A 318 -16.20 5.91 -23.40
C THR A 318 -15.72 5.81 -21.95
N ALA A 319 -16.19 4.81 -21.19
CA ALA A 319 -15.73 4.54 -19.83
C ALA A 319 -14.20 4.36 -19.73
N ILE A 320 -13.57 3.79 -20.76
CA ILE A 320 -12.11 3.58 -20.79
C ILE A 320 -11.36 4.91 -20.66
N GLY A 321 -11.80 5.94 -21.38
CA GLY A 321 -11.14 7.25 -21.36
C GLY A 321 -11.37 8.06 -20.09
N ASN A 322 -12.37 7.72 -19.28
CA ASN A 322 -12.78 8.51 -18.11
C ASN A 322 -12.42 7.82 -16.79
N ASP A 323 -12.51 6.49 -16.73
CA ASP A 323 -12.43 5.74 -15.47
C ASP A 323 -11.02 5.14 -15.22
N TYR A 324 -10.13 5.17 -16.22
CA TYR A 324 -8.81 4.54 -16.19
C TYR A 324 -7.65 5.53 -16.37
N GLN A 325 -7.91 6.84 -16.45
CA GLN A 325 -6.87 7.87 -16.61
C GLN A 325 -5.83 7.80 -15.49
N ALA A 326 -6.28 7.60 -14.26
CA ALA A 326 -5.38 7.40 -13.13
C ALA A 326 -4.48 6.19 -13.36
N LEU A 327 -4.98 5.05 -13.82
CA LEU A 327 -4.17 3.86 -14.09
C LEU A 327 -3.22 4.04 -15.29
N GLU A 328 -3.62 4.85 -16.28
CA GLU A 328 -2.78 5.22 -17.42
C GLU A 328 -1.60 6.10 -17.01
N LEU A 329 -1.85 7.16 -16.24
CA LEU A 329 -0.81 8.04 -15.70
C LEU A 329 0.23 7.27 -14.86
N LYS A 330 -0.15 6.10 -14.35
CA LYS A 330 0.66 5.22 -13.49
C LYS A 330 1.32 4.07 -14.28
N GLY A 331 1.24 4.12 -15.61
CA GLY A 331 1.85 3.14 -16.50
C GLY A 331 1.31 1.71 -16.35
N VAL A 332 0.10 1.52 -15.81
CA VAL A 332 -0.52 0.20 -15.70
C VAL A 332 -1.08 -0.23 -17.04
N LEU A 333 -1.70 0.72 -17.72
CA LEU A 333 -2.35 0.53 -19.00
C LEU A 333 -2.08 1.73 -19.88
N LYS A 334 -2.35 1.58 -21.16
CA LYS A 334 -2.33 2.64 -22.15
C LYS A 334 -3.73 2.83 -22.68
N VAL A 335 -4.26 4.04 -22.59
CA VAL A 335 -5.50 4.43 -23.25
C VAL A 335 -5.16 4.91 -24.66
N ILE A 336 -5.97 4.50 -25.61
CA ILE A 336 -5.77 4.76 -27.04
C ILE A 336 -7.06 5.36 -27.58
N PRO A 337 -7.05 6.63 -28.03
CA PRO A 337 -8.20 7.24 -28.69
C PRO A 337 -8.64 6.42 -29.91
N SER A 338 -9.96 6.27 -30.08
CA SER A 338 -10.59 5.50 -31.16
C SER A 338 -11.90 6.17 -31.55
N GLY A 339 -11.82 7.23 -32.36
CA GLY A 339 -12.96 8.09 -32.68
C GLY A 339 -13.38 8.91 -31.46
N SER A 340 -14.68 8.93 -31.14
CA SER A 340 -15.23 9.54 -29.92
C SER A 340 -15.11 8.65 -28.67
N MET A 341 -14.48 7.48 -28.79
CA MET A 341 -14.34 6.48 -27.74
C MET A 341 -12.87 6.12 -27.53
N PHE A 342 -12.60 5.21 -26.60
CA PHE A 342 -11.25 4.83 -26.21
C PHE A 342 -11.08 3.31 -26.17
N LYS A 343 -9.89 2.85 -26.49
CA LYS A 343 -9.41 1.48 -26.28
C LYS A 343 -8.38 1.48 -25.18
N MET A 344 -8.13 0.33 -24.54
CA MET A 344 -7.05 0.16 -23.59
C MET A 344 -6.24 -1.11 -23.84
N ARG A 345 -4.95 -1.03 -23.52
CA ARG A 345 -4.02 -2.17 -23.49
C ARG A 345 -3.28 -2.17 -22.16
N LEU A 346 -3.13 -3.33 -21.54
CA LEU A 346 -2.39 -3.47 -20.28
C LEU A 346 -0.88 -3.42 -20.57
N LEU A 347 -0.16 -2.62 -19.81
CA LEU A 347 1.30 -2.51 -19.84
C LEU A 347 1.94 -3.39 -18.77
N LYS A 348 1.20 -3.68 -17.70
CA LYS A 348 1.60 -4.48 -16.53
C LYS A 348 0.72 -5.73 -16.38
N PRO A 349 0.96 -6.79 -17.17
CA PRO A 349 0.16 -8.03 -17.13
C PRO A 349 0.00 -8.62 -15.74
N GLU A 350 1.03 -8.50 -14.92
CA GLU A 350 1.11 -9.01 -13.57
C GLU A 350 0.15 -8.31 -12.60
N VAL A 351 0.02 -6.98 -12.68
CA VAL A 351 -0.99 -6.22 -11.92
C VAL A 351 -2.40 -6.66 -12.34
N GLY A 352 -2.59 -6.91 -13.64
CA GLY A 352 -3.85 -7.45 -14.15
C GLY A 352 -4.16 -8.86 -13.64
N LYS A 353 -3.15 -9.75 -13.54
CA LYS A 353 -3.30 -11.09 -12.96
C LYS A 353 -3.73 -11.01 -11.49
N LEU A 354 -3.05 -10.20 -10.68
CA LEU A 354 -3.41 -9.98 -9.27
C LEU A 354 -4.84 -9.44 -9.13
N ALA A 355 -5.20 -8.44 -9.94
CA ALA A 355 -6.53 -7.84 -9.89
C ALA A 355 -7.64 -8.82 -10.30
N LEU A 356 -7.42 -9.61 -11.35
CA LEU A 356 -8.38 -10.63 -11.78
C LEU A 356 -8.58 -11.71 -10.72
N GLU A 357 -7.50 -12.15 -10.07
CA GLU A 357 -7.55 -13.16 -9.02
C GLU A 357 -8.38 -12.66 -7.83
N VAL A 358 -8.08 -11.46 -7.31
CA VAL A 358 -8.88 -10.87 -6.22
C VAL A 358 -10.36 -10.76 -6.59
N ILE A 359 -10.70 -10.36 -7.82
CA ILE A 359 -12.11 -10.27 -8.24
C ILE A 359 -12.78 -11.66 -8.29
N ARG A 360 -12.05 -12.72 -8.62
CA ARG A 360 -12.59 -14.08 -8.76
C ARG A 360 -12.71 -14.83 -7.43
N SER A 361 -11.68 -14.76 -6.59
CA SER A 361 -11.52 -15.61 -5.41
C SER A 361 -11.47 -14.84 -4.10
N GLY A 362 -11.57 -13.51 -4.15
CA GLY A 362 -11.53 -12.62 -2.99
C GLY A 362 -10.17 -12.49 -2.32
N ASN A 363 -9.15 -13.18 -2.85
CA ASN A 363 -7.78 -13.18 -2.37
C ASN A 363 -6.81 -13.47 -3.52
N ILE A 364 -5.50 -13.39 -3.27
CA ILE A 364 -4.45 -13.78 -4.23
C ILE A 364 -3.84 -15.10 -3.77
N THR A 365 -3.63 -16.05 -4.68
CA THR A 365 -2.94 -17.32 -4.41
C THR A 365 -1.42 -17.22 -4.64
N GLY A 366 -0.63 -17.98 -3.89
CA GLY A 366 0.82 -17.74 -3.73
C GLY A 366 1.69 -18.00 -4.95
N GLU A 367 1.20 -18.79 -5.91
CA GLU A 367 1.94 -19.11 -7.14
C GLU A 367 2.13 -17.91 -8.07
N MET A 368 1.35 -16.83 -7.92
CA MET A 368 1.37 -15.67 -8.82
C MET A 368 2.41 -14.58 -8.46
N ILE A 369 3.03 -14.66 -7.29
CA ILE A 369 3.81 -13.55 -6.68
C ILE A 369 5.27 -13.51 -7.16
N ALA A 370 5.79 -14.61 -7.71
CA ALA A 370 7.21 -14.74 -8.06
C ALA A 370 7.69 -13.91 -9.28
N GLN A 371 6.82 -13.11 -9.92
CA GLN A 371 7.12 -12.44 -11.20
C GLN A 371 6.65 -10.97 -11.27
N LEU A 372 6.42 -10.29 -10.14
CA LEU A 372 5.87 -8.94 -10.12
C LEU A 372 6.97 -7.87 -10.20
N PRO A 373 7.14 -7.06 -11.27
CA PRO A 373 7.97 -5.86 -11.25
C PRO A 373 7.29 -4.75 -10.42
N GLY A 374 8.09 -3.91 -9.77
CA GLY A 374 7.58 -2.70 -9.10
C GLY A 374 7.15 -1.68 -10.14
N ALA A 375 6.19 -0.82 -9.81
CA ALA A 375 6.11 0.52 -10.38
C ALA A 375 5.00 1.32 -9.71
N LYS A 376 5.20 2.64 -9.67
CA LYS A 376 4.50 3.51 -8.75
C LYS A 376 3.63 4.58 -9.42
N ILE A 377 2.79 5.18 -8.58
CA ILE A 377 1.46 5.72 -8.84
C ILE A 377 1.39 7.21 -8.43
N THR A 378 0.64 8.06 -9.16
CA THR A 378 0.51 9.49 -8.84
C THR A 378 -0.87 10.06 -8.43
N GLU A 379 -2.03 9.45 -8.71
CA GLU A 379 -3.27 9.90 -8.03
C GLU A 379 -4.29 8.79 -7.75
N TYR A 380 -4.33 8.38 -6.48
CA TYR A 380 -5.22 7.43 -5.81
C TYR A 380 -5.10 7.76 -4.33
N VAL A 381 -6.22 7.83 -3.62
CA VAL A 381 -6.14 7.95 -2.16
C VAL A 381 -5.92 6.54 -1.63
N SER A 382 -4.75 6.32 -1.04
CA SER A 382 -4.38 5.03 -0.46
C SER A 382 -5.28 4.68 0.72
N PRO A 383 -5.43 3.39 1.05
CA PRO A 383 -6.23 2.97 2.20
C PRO A 383 -5.75 3.62 3.49
N GLU A 384 -4.44 3.77 3.63
CA GLU A 384 -3.81 4.45 4.75
C GLU A 384 -4.23 5.92 4.86
N ALA A 385 -4.18 6.68 3.75
CA ALA A 385 -4.59 8.08 3.74
C ALA A 385 -6.08 8.24 4.09
N THR A 386 -6.95 7.35 3.61
CA THR A 386 -8.37 7.36 4.00
C THR A 386 -8.57 7.07 5.50
N ARG A 387 -7.76 6.18 6.07
CA ARG A 387 -7.79 5.81 7.49
C ARG A 387 -7.36 6.97 8.37
N GLU A 388 -6.29 7.65 8.00
CA GLU A 388 -5.79 8.82 8.72
C GLU A 388 -6.86 9.92 8.82
N VAL A 389 -7.54 10.21 7.71
CA VAL A 389 -8.65 11.18 7.68
C VAL A 389 -9.80 10.75 8.60
N VAL A 390 -10.17 9.46 8.58
CA VAL A 390 -11.26 8.93 9.41
C VAL A 390 -10.92 9.02 10.89
N ARG A 391 -9.68 8.68 11.30
CA ARG A 391 -9.26 8.77 12.70
C ARG A 391 -9.28 10.20 13.23
N LYS A 392 -8.75 11.15 12.45
CA LYS A 392 -8.76 12.58 12.81
C LYS A 392 -10.17 13.11 13.04
N ASN A 393 -11.14 12.65 12.24
CA ASN A 393 -12.53 13.10 12.27
C ASN A 393 -13.47 12.24 13.15
N SER A 394 -12.95 11.23 13.86
CA SER A 394 -13.76 10.33 14.69
C SER A 394 -14.17 10.99 16.02
N THR A 395 -15.35 10.64 16.53
CA THR A 395 -15.83 11.09 17.85
C THR A 395 -15.05 10.42 18.99
N ASP A 396 -15.04 11.04 20.17
CA ASP A 396 -14.31 10.51 21.33
C ASP A 396 -14.81 9.12 21.75
N ALA A 397 -16.12 8.86 21.64
CA ALA A 397 -16.70 7.54 21.89
C ALA A 397 -16.16 6.47 20.93
N VAL A 398 -15.98 6.82 19.64
CA VAL A 398 -15.41 5.91 18.64
C VAL A 398 -13.92 5.69 18.89
N LYS A 399 -13.18 6.73 19.26
CA LYS A 399 -11.76 6.62 19.63
C LYS A 399 -11.57 5.70 20.84
N LEU A 400 -12.37 5.88 21.89
CA LEU A 400 -12.34 5.03 23.08
C LEU A 400 -12.60 3.56 22.75
N LYS A 401 -13.63 3.25 21.96
CA LYS A 401 -13.90 1.87 21.52
C LYS A 401 -12.84 1.31 20.57
N THR A 402 -12.17 2.16 19.80
CA THR A 402 -11.05 1.76 18.92
C THR A 402 -9.82 1.40 19.75
N ARG A 403 -9.51 2.20 20.78
CA ARG A 403 -8.47 1.91 21.77
C ARG A 403 -8.73 0.58 22.47
N ASP A 404 -9.96 0.35 22.95
CA ASP A 404 -10.30 -0.89 23.64
C ASP A 404 -10.08 -2.11 22.72
N LEU A 405 -10.51 -2.00 21.47
CA LEU A 405 -10.29 -3.03 20.45
C LEU A 405 -8.79 -3.30 20.18
N LEU A 406 -7.97 -2.25 20.07
CA LEU A 406 -6.51 -2.39 19.91
C LEU A 406 -5.86 -3.06 21.13
N ASN A 407 -6.33 -2.71 22.33
CA ASN A 407 -5.85 -3.33 23.56
C ASN A 407 -6.25 -4.81 23.63
N ASP A 408 -7.47 -5.16 23.24
CA ASP A 408 -7.95 -6.54 23.21
C ASP A 408 -7.18 -7.39 22.19
N ILE A 409 -6.83 -6.81 21.03
CA ILE A 409 -5.96 -7.47 20.04
C ILE A 409 -4.59 -7.79 20.68
N ARG A 410 -4.02 -6.84 21.42
CA ARG A 410 -2.73 -6.99 22.11
C ARG A 410 -2.78 -8.04 23.22
N THR A 411 -3.80 -8.04 24.06
CA THR A 411 -3.87 -8.92 25.24
C THR A 411 -4.56 -10.25 24.97
N GLY A 412 -5.20 -10.42 23.82
CA GLY A 412 -6.04 -11.59 23.52
C GLY A 412 -7.40 -11.54 24.22
N GLY A 413 -7.91 -10.34 24.54
CA GLY A 413 -9.15 -10.16 25.30
C GLY A 413 -9.06 -10.53 26.78
N LEU A 414 -7.84 -10.77 27.29
CA LEU A 414 -7.59 -10.92 28.72
C LEU A 414 -7.50 -9.52 29.32
N SER A 415 -8.46 -9.17 30.18
CA SER A 415 -8.39 -7.95 31.00
C SER A 415 -7.23 -8.11 31.99
N GLN A 416 -6.26 -7.18 31.98
CA GLN A 416 -5.28 -7.03 33.06
C GLN A 416 -5.82 -6.11 34.15
#